data_AF-A0AAW0KBG9-F1
#
_entry.id   AF-A0AAW0KBG9-F1
#
_cell.length_a   1.000
_cell.length_b   1.000
_cell.length_c   1.000
_cell.angle_alpha   90.00
_cell.angle_beta   90.00
_cell.angle_gamma   90.00
#
_symmetry.space_group_name_H-M   'P 1'
#
loop_
_entity.id
_entity.type
_entity.pdbx_description
1 polymer ?
#
loop_
_entity_poly.entity_id
_entity_poly.type
_entity_poly.pdbx_seq_one_letter_code
_entity_poly.pdbx_strand_id
1 'polypeptide(L)'
;MRTERPTSYAPVVEAAIDIVEKTGGQYHVLVLIADGQVTRSVNTSEKELSPQEEQTIKSIVNASSYPLSIVLVGVGDGPWDDMRNFDDKIPAREFDNFQFVNFTAIMSKDVSPSEKETAFALAALMEIPIQYQAARELGILGRATGRAKKIVPRPPPVPYSRPQMPTPQPSSLPSTEADERNQAVCPICLTNAKDLAFGCGHLTCQDCGARLSNCPICRQPIRNRLRVFTG
;
A
#
# COMPACT_ATOMS: atom_id res chain seq x y z
N MET A 1 15.36 7.95 -17.12
CA MET A 1 15.45 6.71 -16.32
C MET A 1 15.15 7.05 -14.87
N ARG A 2 13.99 6.63 -14.35
CA ARG A 2 13.68 6.73 -12.93
C ARG A 2 14.44 5.57 -12.27
N THR A 3 15.50 5.88 -11.53
CA THR A 3 16.23 4.86 -10.78
C THR A 3 15.28 4.30 -9.73
N GLU A 4 15.00 3.00 -9.82
CA GLU A 4 14.29 2.26 -8.78
C GLU A 4 15.06 2.46 -7.48
N ARG A 5 14.45 3.17 -6.53
CA ARG A 5 15.03 3.27 -5.21
C ARG A 5 14.89 1.91 -4.55
N PRO A 6 15.91 1.45 -3.82
CA PRO A 6 15.79 0.22 -3.08
C PRO A 6 14.59 0.28 -2.11
N THR A 7 13.68 -0.68 -2.24
CA THR A 7 12.49 -0.85 -1.42
C THR A 7 12.87 -1.52 -0.10
N SER A 8 12.49 -0.91 1.02
CA SER A 8 12.61 -1.48 2.37
C SER A 8 11.34 -1.16 3.16
N TYR A 9 10.82 -2.12 3.92
CA TYR A 9 9.64 -1.90 4.77
C TYR A 9 10.02 -1.39 6.16
N ALA A 10 11.30 -1.34 6.50
CA ALA A 10 11.74 -0.91 7.82
C ALA A 10 11.19 0.45 8.25
N PRO A 11 11.19 1.51 7.41
CA PRO A 11 10.67 2.81 7.83
C PRO A 11 9.18 2.81 8.18
N VAL A 12 8.36 2.00 7.49
CA VAL A 12 6.91 1.95 7.75
C VAL A 12 6.60 1.06 8.96
N VAL A 13 7.37 -0.02 9.15
CA VAL A 13 7.28 -0.86 10.36
C VAL A 13 7.71 -0.05 11.60
N GLU A 14 8.83 0.67 11.54
CA GLU A 14 9.26 1.56 12.64
C GLU A 14 8.21 2.64 12.97
N ALA A 15 7.55 3.20 11.96
CA ALA A 15 6.46 4.15 12.17
C ALA A 15 5.24 3.51 12.86
N ALA A 16 4.89 2.27 12.51
CA ALA A 16 3.81 1.55 13.15
C ALA A 16 4.12 1.24 14.63
N ILE A 17 5.36 0.85 14.94
CA ILE A 17 5.81 0.66 16.33
C ILE A 17 5.66 1.95 17.15
N ASP A 18 6.08 3.09 16.59
CA ASP A 18 5.93 4.40 17.25
C ASP A 18 4.45 4.76 17.48
N ILE A 19 3.54 4.38 16.57
CA ILE A 19 2.09 4.55 16.77
C ILE A 19 1.58 3.67 17.92
N VAL A 20 2.01 2.41 17.99
CA VAL A 20 1.63 1.50 19.09
C VAL A 20 2.06 2.07 20.44
N GLU A 21 3.26 2.64 20.53
CA GLU A 21 3.74 3.31 21.74
C GLU A 21 2.94 4.56 22.08
N LYS A 22 2.67 5.43 21.10
CA LYS A 22 1.87 6.66 21.28
C LYS A 22 0.43 6.37 21.72
N THR A 23 -0.10 5.21 21.37
CA THR A 23 -1.44 4.77 21.77
C THR A 23 -1.46 4.04 23.12
N GLY A 24 -0.32 3.94 23.81
CA GLY A 24 -0.22 3.28 25.11
C GLY A 24 -0.18 1.74 25.02
N GLY A 25 0.30 1.19 23.91
CA GLY A 25 0.36 -0.25 23.70
C GLY A 25 -0.98 -0.88 23.28
N GLN A 26 -1.84 -0.12 22.59
CA GLN A 26 -3.03 -0.71 21.97
C GLN A 26 -2.63 -1.65 20.83
N TYR A 27 -3.40 -2.71 20.63
CA TYR A 27 -3.14 -3.65 19.55
C TYR A 27 -3.41 -3.02 18.18
N HIS A 28 -2.47 -3.15 17.25
CA HIS A 28 -2.58 -2.64 15.89
C HIS A 28 -2.30 -3.73 14.86
N VAL A 29 -2.92 -3.57 13.69
CA VAL A 29 -2.59 -4.36 12.49
C VAL A 29 -2.10 -3.40 11.42
N LEU A 30 -0.84 -3.55 11.01
CA LEU A 30 -0.24 -2.84 9.89
C LEU A 30 -0.50 -3.62 8.60
N VAL A 31 -1.29 -3.05 7.69
CA VAL A 31 -1.50 -3.62 6.35
C VAL A 31 -0.59 -2.90 5.36
N LEU A 32 0.37 -3.63 4.78
CA LEU A 32 1.29 -3.15 3.76
C LEU A 32 0.84 -3.63 2.39
N ILE A 33 0.66 -2.73 1.42
CA ILE A 33 0.34 -3.09 0.04
C ILE A 33 1.58 -2.78 -0.81
N ALA A 34 2.13 -3.78 -1.49
CA ALA A 34 3.37 -3.66 -2.26
C ALA A 34 3.32 -4.48 -3.55
N ASP A 35 4.00 -3.98 -4.59
CA ASP A 35 3.99 -4.54 -5.95
C ASP A 35 5.19 -5.44 -6.27
N GLY A 36 6.13 -5.59 -5.35
CA GLY A 36 7.31 -6.44 -5.52
C GLY A 36 8.03 -6.74 -4.21
N GLN A 37 9.07 -7.57 -4.28
CA GLN A 37 9.90 -7.90 -3.12
C GLN A 37 10.77 -6.73 -2.68
N VAL A 38 11.16 -6.75 -1.40
CA VAL A 38 12.26 -5.93 -0.86
C VAL A 38 13.48 -6.09 -1.78
N THR A 39 14.15 -4.98 -2.14
CA THR A 39 15.14 -4.99 -3.22
C THR A 39 16.24 -6.00 -2.94
N ARG A 40 16.29 -7.08 -3.74
CA ARG A 40 17.41 -8.02 -3.74
C ARG A 40 18.63 -7.35 -4.36
N SER A 41 19.81 -7.65 -3.81
CA SER A 41 21.05 -7.24 -4.47
C SER A 41 21.25 -8.14 -5.69
N VAL A 42 21.50 -7.54 -6.85
CA VAL A 42 21.86 -8.24 -8.09
C VAL A 42 23.18 -9.00 -8.00
N ASN A 43 23.94 -8.85 -6.90
CA ASN A 43 25.25 -9.45 -6.69
C ASN A 43 25.31 -10.47 -5.53
N THR A 44 24.18 -10.78 -4.87
CA THR A 44 24.15 -11.75 -3.77
C THR A 44 23.74 -13.12 -4.27
N SER A 45 24.41 -14.17 -3.78
CA SER A 45 23.98 -15.55 -4.00
C SER A 45 22.55 -15.76 -3.48
N GLU A 46 21.78 -16.74 -3.99
CA GLU A 46 20.36 -16.97 -3.62
C GLU A 46 20.09 -17.11 -2.11
N LYS A 47 21.14 -17.29 -1.29
CA LYS A 47 21.07 -17.41 0.17
C LYS A 47 21.39 -16.15 0.95
N GLU A 48 21.96 -15.11 0.33
CA GLU A 48 22.39 -13.89 1.01
C GLU A 48 21.33 -12.79 0.92
N LEU A 49 20.97 -12.21 2.07
CA LEU A 49 20.02 -11.11 2.17
C LEU A 49 20.67 -9.80 1.72
N SER A 50 19.92 -8.98 0.99
CA SER A 50 20.30 -7.60 0.72
C SER A 50 20.28 -6.74 1.99
N PRO A 51 20.96 -5.58 2.00
CA PRO A 51 20.87 -4.64 3.13
C PRO A 51 19.43 -4.21 3.44
N GLN A 52 18.57 -4.13 2.42
CA GLN A 52 17.17 -3.76 2.58
C GLN A 52 16.33 -4.88 3.18
N GLU A 53 16.59 -6.13 2.78
CA GLU A 53 15.96 -7.32 3.34
C GLU A 53 16.36 -7.46 4.81
N GLU A 54 17.65 -7.34 5.12
CA GLU A 54 18.15 -7.40 6.49
C GLU A 54 17.53 -6.30 7.36
N GLN A 55 17.43 -5.07 6.86
CA GLN A 55 16.81 -3.97 7.60
C GLN A 55 15.31 -4.24 7.85
N THR A 56 14.63 -4.79 6.85
CA THR A 56 13.21 -5.17 6.95
C THR A 56 13.02 -6.27 8.00
N ILE A 57 13.81 -7.33 7.96
CA ILE A 57 13.80 -8.42 8.93
C ILE A 57 14.04 -7.88 10.35
N LYS A 58 15.09 -7.07 10.54
CA LYS A 58 15.38 -6.44 11.84
C LYS A 58 14.21 -5.62 12.37
N SER A 59 13.52 -4.89 11.51
CA SER A 59 12.35 -4.11 11.91
C SER A 59 11.15 -4.98 12.32
N ILE A 60 10.93 -6.11 11.64
CA ILE A 60 9.86 -7.06 11.96
C ILE A 60 10.16 -7.80 13.28
N VAL A 61 11.41 -8.24 13.48
CA VAL A 61 11.86 -8.83 14.76
C VAL A 61 11.63 -7.84 15.90
N ASN A 62 12.05 -6.59 15.74
CA ASN A 62 11.80 -5.56 16.75
C ASN A 62 10.30 -5.32 16.97
N ALA A 63 9.48 -5.35 15.91
CA ALA A 63 8.02 -5.22 16.02
C ALA A 63 7.38 -6.33 16.86
N SER A 64 7.97 -7.53 16.93
CA SER A 64 7.44 -8.63 17.74
C SER A 64 7.46 -8.37 19.25
N SER A 65 8.23 -7.38 19.73
CA SER A 65 8.19 -6.92 21.12
C SER A 65 7.02 -5.96 21.43
N TYR A 66 6.15 -5.69 20.46
CA TYR A 66 5.01 -4.76 20.58
C TYR A 66 3.71 -5.48 20.20
N PRO A 67 2.54 -5.03 20.68
CA PRO A 67 1.24 -5.56 20.26
C PRO A 67 0.90 -5.10 18.82
N LEU A 68 1.67 -5.59 17.85
CA LEU A 68 1.62 -5.21 16.45
C LEU A 68 1.70 -6.46 15.55
N SER A 69 0.65 -6.66 14.76
CA SER A 69 0.65 -7.63 13.66
C SER A 69 0.86 -6.93 12.33
N ILE A 70 1.53 -7.60 11.39
CA ILE A 70 1.86 -7.06 10.08
C ILE A 70 1.29 -7.99 9.02
N VAL A 71 0.52 -7.44 8.08
CA VAL A 71 -0.01 -8.16 6.92
C VAL A 71 0.54 -7.53 5.65
N LEU A 72 1.37 -8.27 4.92
CA LEU A 72 1.90 -7.86 3.62
C LEU A 72 1.01 -8.41 2.49
N VAL A 73 0.35 -7.51 1.78
CA VAL A 73 -0.52 -7.77 0.64
C VAL A 73 0.27 -7.51 -0.64
N GLY A 74 0.67 -8.59 -1.32
CA GLY A 74 1.37 -8.54 -2.60
C GLY A 74 0.40 -8.36 -3.78
N VAL A 75 0.61 -7.32 -4.58
CA VAL A 75 -0.17 -7.01 -5.79
C VAL A 75 0.72 -7.02 -7.04
N GLY A 76 0.16 -7.28 -8.23
CA GLY A 76 0.95 -7.45 -9.44
C GLY A 76 1.60 -8.84 -9.58
N ASP A 77 2.57 -8.94 -10.47
CA ASP A 77 3.04 -10.21 -11.04
C ASP A 77 4.08 -10.95 -10.18
N GLY A 78 4.66 -10.30 -9.17
CA GLY A 78 5.69 -10.89 -8.32
C GLY A 78 7.12 -10.76 -8.89
N PRO A 79 8.06 -11.65 -8.53
CA PRO A 79 7.89 -12.96 -7.89
C PRO A 79 7.56 -12.90 -6.39
N TRP A 80 6.83 -13.90 -5.88
CA TRP A 80 6.39 -13.96 -4.47
C TRP A 80 6.97 -15.15 -3.69
N ASP A 81 7.76 -16.01 -4.33
CA ASP A 81 8.30 -17.22 -3.72
C ASP A 81 9.15 -16.92 -2.47
N ASP A 82 9.93 -15.84 -2.51
CA ASP A 82 10.75 -15.46 -1.36
C ASP A 82 9.97 -14.77 -0.25
N MET A 83 8.77 -14.25 -0.52
CA MET A 83 7.89 -13.72 0.51
C MET A 83 7.24 -14.83 1.32
N ARG A 84 6.98 -15.99 0.70
CA ARG A 84 6.61 -17.21 1.42
C ARG A 84 7.78 -17.75 2.26
N ASN A 85 9.00 -17.73 1.70
CA ASN A 85 10.21 -18.09 2.44
C ASN A 85 10.68 -17.00 3.43
N PHE A 86 10.07 -15.82 3.44
CA PHE A 86 10.49 -14.71 4.28
C PHE A 86 10.14 -14.97 5.74
N ASP A 87 8.99 -15.61 5.98
CA ASP A 87 8.56 -15.97 7.33
C ASP A 87 9.52 -16.99 7.99
N ASP A 88 9.98 -17.98 7.22
CA ASP A 88 11.02 -18.94 7.63
C ASP A 88 12.39 -18.27 7.92
N LYS A 89 12.62 -17.08 7.36
CA LYS A 89 13.89 -16.33 7.46
C LYS A 89 13.91 -15.27 8.56
N ILE A 90 12.88 -15.16 9.39
CA ILE A 90 12.85 -14.22 10.52
C ILE A 90 13.11 -14.98 11.84
N PRO A 91 14.38 -15.33 12.15
CA PRO A 91 14.70 -15.98 13.42
C PRO A 91 14.52 -15.00 14.60
N ALA A 92 14.25 -15.55 15.79
CA ALA A 92 14.27 -14.85 17.07
C ALA A 92 13.18 -13.77 17.30
N ARG A 93 11.94 -14.03 16.85
CA ARG A 93 10.76 -13.23 17.23
C ARG A 93 10.19 -13.66 18.58
N GLU A 94 9.58 -12.74 19.33
CA GLU A 94 8.84 -13.05 20.57
C GLU A 94 7.55 -13.84 20.29
N PHE A 95 6.91 -13.55 19.16
CA PHE A 95 5.82 -14.33 18.58
C PHE A 95 5.80 -14.11 17.06
N ASP A 96 5.11 -14.99 16.35
CA ASP A 96 4.89 -14.82 14.93
C ASP A 96 3.92 -13.66 14.67
N ASN A 97 4.42 -12.55 14.12
CA ASN A 97 3.68 -11.30 13.98
C ASN A 97 3.55 -10.82 12.52
N PHE A 98 3.85 -11.67 11.54
CA PHE A 98 3.91 -11.28 10.13
C PHE A 98 3.19 -12.30 9.25
N GLN A 99 2.31 -11.82 8.37
CA GLN A 99 1.57 -12.63 7.42
C GLN A 99 1.72 -12.11 6.00
N PHE A 100 1.92 -12.99 5.03
CA PHE A 100 1.95 -12.64 3.60
C PHE A 100 0.72 -13.15 2.85
N VAL A 101 0.11 -12.28 2.04
CA VAL A 101 -1.06 -12.59 1.21
C VAL A 101 -0.80 -12.19 -0.24
N ASN A 102 -0.84 -13.16 -1.14
CA ASN A 102 -0.77 -12.91 -2.59
C ASN A 102 -2.17 -12.52 -3.12
N PHE A 103 -2.46 -11.21 -3.14
CA PHE A 103 -3.75 -10.68 -3.57
C PHE A 103 -4.03 -10.99 -5.03
N THR A 104 -3.05 -10.79 -5.92
CA THR A 104 -3.21 -11.09 -7.35
C THR A 104 -3.63 -12.54 -7.57
N ALA A 105 -2.98 -13.50 -6.92
CA ALA A 105 -3.31 -14.91 -7.06
C ALA A 105 -4.72 -15.25 -6.58
N ILE A 106 -5.19 -14.62 -5.50
CA ILE A 106 -6.57 -14.79 -5.02
C ILE A 106 -7.57 -14.20 -6.01
N MET A 107 -7.30 -13.00 -6.50
CA MET A 107 -8.19 -12.28 -7.41
C MET A 107 -8.25 -12.89 -8.82
N SER A 108 -7.22 -13.64 -9.22
CA SER A 108 -7.16 -14.34 -10.51
C SER A 108 -7.94 -15.67 -10.55
N LYS A 109 -8.49 -16.15 -9.43
CA LYS A 109 -9.28 -17.40 -9.40
C LYS A 109 -10.57 -17.27 -10.20
N ASP A 110 -11.04 -18.36 -10.80
CA ASP A 110 -12.32 -18.41 -11.52
C ASP A 110 -13.48 -18.76 -10.56
N VAL A 111 -13.81 -17.80 -9.69
CA VAL A 111 -14.90 -17.88 -8.71
C VAL A 111 -15.62 -16.53 -8.63
N SER A 112 -16.74 -16.43 -7.92
CA SER A 112 -17.48 -15.18 -7.83
C SER A 112 -16.68 -14.08 -7.11
N PRO A 113 -16.96 -12.78 -7.37
CA PRO A 113 -16.28 -11.68 -6.67
C PRO A 113 -16.37 -11.77 -5.14
N SER A 114 -17.53 -12.17 -4.61
CA SER A 114 -17.73 -12.31 -3.17
C SER A 114 -16.88 -13.43 -2.56
N GLU A 115 -16.68 -14.53 -3.29
CA GLU A 115 -15.79 -15.60 -2.85
C GLU A 115 -14.32 -15.15 -2.87
N LYS A 116 -13.91 -14.33 -3.84
CA LYS A 116 -12.55 -13.74 -3.88
C LYS A 116 -12.30 -12.83 -2.70
N GLU A 117 -13.26 -11.94 -2.39
CA GLU A 117 -13.19 -11.04 -1.22
C GLU A 117 -13.13 -11.82 0.08
N THR A 118 -13.97 -12.85 0.22
CA THR A 118 -13.97 -13.73 1.41
C THR A 118 -12.65 -14.46 1.56
N ALA A 119 -12.12 -15.02 0.46
CA ALA A 119 -10.83 -15.70 0.46
C ALA A 119 -9.68 -14.75 0.82
N PHE A 120 -9.70 -13.51 0.32
CA PHE A 120 -8.72 -12.50 0.68
C PHE A 120 -8.82 -12.10 2.15
N ALA A 121 -10.02 -11.81 2.64
CA ALA A 121 -10.26 -11.45 4.04
C ALA A 121 -9.81 -12.56 4.98
N LEU A 122 -10.14 -13.82 4.67
CA LEU A 122 -9.68 -14.97 5.45
C LEU A 122 -8.15 -15.07 5.45
N ALA A 123 -7.51 -15.01 4.27
CA ALA A 123 -6.05 -15.11 4.17
C ALA A 123 -5.32 -13.99 4.93
N ALA A 124 -5.87 -12.77 4.92
CA ALA A 124 -5.32 -11.61 5.61
C ALA A 124 -5.53 -11.63 7.13
N LEU A 125 -6.63 -12.23 7.60
CA LEU A 125 -7.06 -12.11 9.00
C LEU A 125 -6.95 -13.41 9.81
N MET A 126 -6.71 -14.55 9.17
CA MET A 126 -6.75 -15.86 9.86
C MET A 126 -5.74 -15.99 11.00
N GLU A 127 -4.64 -15.28 10.97
CA GLU A 127 -3.62 -15.32 12.03
C GLU A 127 -3.85 -14.28 13.13
N ILE A 128 -4.58 -13.20 12.84
CA ILE A 128 -4.78 -12.07 13.76
C ILE A 128 -5.32 -12.51 15.12
N PRO A 129 -6.32 -13.41 15.24
CA PRO A 129 -6.79 -13.89 16.55
C PRO A 129 -5.69 -14.55 17.39
N ILE A 130 -4.85 -15.38 16.78
CA ILE A 130 -3.77 -16.11 17.45
C ILE A 130 -2.64 -15.14 17.83
N GLN A 131 -2.30 -14.21 16.94
CA GLN A 131 -1.30 -13.17 17.19
C GLN A 131 -1.71 -12.22 18.32
N TYR A 132 -2.97 -11.81 18.35
CA TYR A 132 -3.53 -11.03 19.46
C TYR A 132 -3.44 -11.78 20.78
N GLN A 133 -3.77 -13.08 20.77
CA GLN A 133 -3.67 -13.93 21.95
C GLN A 133 -2.22 -14.04 22.43
N ALA A 134 -1.26 -14.24 21.53
CA ALA A 134 0.17 -14.27 21.88
C ALA A 134 0.63 -12.95 22.51
N ALA A 135 0.26 -11.80 21.94
CA ALA A 135 0.58 -10.49 22.51
C ALA A 135 -0.04 -10.29 23.91
N ARG A 136 -1.22 -10.86 24.16
CA ARG A 136 -1.84 -10.86 25.50
C ARG A 136 -1.07 -11.76 26.48
N GLU A 137 -0.67 -12.96 26.06
CA GLU A 137 0.06 -13.93 26.88
C GLU A 137 1.49 -13.47 27.23
N LEU A 138 2.15 -12.77 26.30
CA LEU A 138 3.43 -12.09 26.54
C LEU A 138 3.29 -10.86 27.45
N GLY A 139 2.07 -10.41 27.75
CA GLY A 139 1.81 -9.27 28.62
C GLY A 139 2.29 -7.93 28.06
N ILE A 140 2.37 -7.81 26.73
CA ILE A 140 2.79 -6.60 26.01
C ILE A 140 1.60 -5.69 25.63
N LEU A 141 0.37 -6.17 25.80
CA LEU A 141 -0.84 -5.40 25.53
C LEU A 141 -1.09 -4.32 26.60
N GLY A 142 -1.44 -3.11 26.18
CA GLY A 142 -1.77 -1.98 27.06
C GLY A 142 -0.57 -1.39 27.81
N ARG A 143 0.65 -1.62 27.31
CA ARG A 143 1.90 -1.13 27.92
C ARG A 143 2.76 -0.40 26.89
N ALA A 144 3.15 0.81 27.22
CA ALA A 144 4.21 1.52 26.52
C ALA A 144 5.58 1.02 27.02
N THR A 145 6.49 0.65 26.13
CA THR A 145 7.83 0.18 26.50
C THR A 145 8.81 1.34 26.64
N GLY A 146 8.53 2.47 25.98
CA GLY A 146 9.41 3.63 25.90
C GLY A 146 10.67 3.40 25.04
N ARG A 147 10.79 2.26 24.35
CA ARG A 147 11.98 1.88 23.58
C ARG A 147 11.90 2.26 22.11
N ALA A 148 10.72 2.59 21.59
CA ALA A 148 10.55 2.92 20.18
C ALA A 148 11.23 4.24 19.80
N LYS A 149 11.76 4.27 18.58
CA LYS A 149 12.24 5.51 17.95
C LYS A 149 11.03 6.39 17.65
N LYS A 150 11.11 7.68 18.01
CA LYS A 150 10.09 8.65 17.61
C LYS A 150 10.20 8.91 16.11
N ILE A 151 9.17 8.55 15.35
CA ILE A 151 9.10 8.79 13.92
C ILE A 151 8.22 10.02 13.66
N VAL A 152 8.77 10.95 12.89
CA VAL A 152 8.03 12.09 12.34
C VAL A 152 7.87 11.84 10.84
N PRO A 153 6.66 11.45 10.38
CA PRO A 153 6.41 11.25 8.95
C PRO A 153 6.72 12.54 8.19
N ARG A 154 7.42 12.40 7.06
CA ARG A 154 7.61 13.54 6.15
C ARG A 154 6.23 14.00 5.65
N PRO A 155 6.03 15.31 5.45
CA PRO A 155 4.82 15.78 4.80
C PRO A 155 4.71 15.13 3.42
N PRO A 156 3.47 14.84 2.96
CA PRO A 156 3.27 14.26 1.64
C PRO A 156 3.93 15.16 0.58
N PRO A 157 4.66 14.61 -0.39
CA PRO A 157 5.28 15.41 -1.43
C PRO A 157 4.21 16.23 -2.14
N VAL A 158 4.41 17.55 -2.18
CA VAL A 158 3.56 18.45 -2.95
C VAL A 158 3.65 18.06 -4.42
N PRO A 159 2.55 18.09 -5.19
CA PRO A 159 2.59 17.78 -6.61
C PRO A 159 3.63 18.69 -7.29
N TYR A 160 4.57 18.10 -8.00
CA TYR A 160 5.51 18.83 -8.84
C TYR A 160 4.67 19.65 -9.83
N SER A 161 4.62 20.97 -9.65
CA SER A 161 4.07 21.87 -10.66
C SER A 161 5.03 21.80 -11.84
N ARG A 162 4.75 20.91 -12.79
CA ARG A 162 5.53 20.76 -14.02
C ARG A 162 5.55 22.15 -14.68
N PRO A 163 6.73 22.77 -14.89
CA PRO A 163 6.80 23.92 -15.79
C PRO A 163 6.21 23.47 -17.13
N GLN A 164 5.22 24.20 -17.66
CA GLN A 164 4.67 23.92 -18.98
C GLN A 164 5.83 23.91 -19.99
N MET A 165 6.27 22.71 -20.39
CA MET A 165 7.14 22.60 -21.56
C MET A 165 6.27 22.81 -22.81
N PRO A 166 6.79 23.51 -23.84
CA PRO A 166 6.06 23.71 -25.08
C PRO A 166 5.68 22.38 -25.70
N THR A 167 4.42 22.29 -26.14
CA THR A 167 3.82 21.15 -26.84
C THR A 167 4.70 20.60 -27.96
N PRO A 168 5.08 19.30 -27.93
CA PRO A 168 5.54 18.59 -29.12
C PRO A 168 4.35 18.07 -29.93
N GLN A 169 4.44 18.23 -31.26
CA GLN A 169 3.51 17.76 -32.29
C GLN A 169 3.21 16.24 -32.20
N PRO A 170 2.05 15.79 -32.73
CA PRO A 170 1.56 14.43 -32.53
C PRO A 170 2.35 13.41 -33.37
N SER A 171 3.05 12.51 -32.70
CA SER A 171 3.50 11.25 -33.28
C SER A 171 2.48 10.16 -32.95
N SER A 172 1.83 9.67 -34.00
CA SER A 172 0.89 8.56 -34.00
C SER A 172 1.58 7.25 -33.61
N LEU A 173 1.25 6.74 -32.43
CA LEU A 173 1.39 5.34 -32.04
C LEU A 173 0.00 4.81 -31.67
N PRO A 174 -0.35 3.57 -32.03
CA PRO A 174 -1.67 3.02 -31.71
C PRO A 174 -1.75 2.70 -30.22
N SER A 175 -2.52 3.50 -29.48
CA SER A 175 -2.97 3.21 -28.12
C SER A 175 -3.84 1.96 -28.13
N THR A 176 -3.65 1.06 -27.17
CA THR A 176 -4.53 -0.11 -27.02
C THR A 176 -5.92 0.35 -26.55
N GLU A 177 -6.99 -0.25 -27.08
CA GLU A 177 -8.39 0.12 -26.79
C GLU A 177 -8.77 0.07 -25.30
N ALA A 178 -7.96 -0.63 -24.47
CA ALA A 178 -8.14 -0.70 -23.02
C ALA A 178 -7.66 0.56 -22.28
N ASP A 179 -6.62 1.25 -22.79
CA ASP A 179 -6.06 2.45 -22.18
C ASP A 179 -6.98 3.67 -22.41
N GLU A 180 -7.63 3.73 -23.58
CA GLU A 180 -8.60 4.77 -23.91
C GLU A 180 -9.88 4.68 -23.06
N ARG A 181 -10.35 3.45 -22.77
CA ARG A 181 -11.54 3.22 -21.93
C ARG A 181 -11.28 3.63 -20.47
N ASN A 182 -10.11 3.31 -19.91
CA ASN A 182 -9.73 3.75 -18.57
C ASN A 182 -9.53 5.28 -18.48
N GLN A 183 -9.15 5.93 -19.59
CA GLN A 183 -9.09 7.38 -19.67
C GLN A 183 -10.46 8.06 -19.83
N ALA A 184 -11.50 7.34 -20.26
CA ALA A 184 -12.83 7.89 -20.51
C ALA A 184 -13.78 7.84 -19.29
N VAL A 185 -13.54 6.95 -18.31
CA VAL A 185 -14.42 6.73 -17.15
C VAL A 185 -13.96 7.46 -15.89
N CYS A 186 -14.89 7.74 -14.97
CA CYS A 186 -14.63 8.50 -13.76
C CYS A 186 -13.55 7.83 -12.89
N PRO A 187 -12.51 8.55 -12.44
CA PRO A 187 -11.40 7.97 -11.67
C PRO A 187 -11.77 7.54 -10.25
N ILE A 188 -13.00 7.82 -9.79
CA ILE A 188 -13.48 7.44 -8.46
C ILE A 188 -14.26 6.14 -8.52
N CYS A 189 -15.29 6.05 -9.37
CA CYS A 189 -16.13 4.85 -9.46
C CYS A 189 -15.72 3.90 -10.58
N LEU A 190 -14.83 4.33 -11.49
CA LEU A 190 -14.37 3.57 -12.67
C LEU A 190 -15.52 3.04 -13.56
N THR A 191 -16.72 3.61 -13.42
CA THR A 191 -17.95 3.12 -14.03
C THR A 191 -18.60 4.20 -14.89
N ASN A 192 -18.90 5.35 -14.29
CA ASN A 192 -19.65 6.43 -14.95
C ASN A 192 -18.74 7.29 -15.84
N ALA A 193 -19.30 7.89 -16.89
CA ALA A 193 -18.60 8.83 -17.75
C ALA A 193 -18.19 10.11 -16.99
N LYS A 194 -17.15 10.81 -17.49
CA LYS A 194 -16.68 12.08 -16.95
C LYS A 194 -17.53 13.24 -17.48
N ASP A 195 -18.58 13.61 -16.76
CA ASP A 195 -19.54 14.66 -17.13
C ASP A 195 -19.49 15.90 -16.21
N LEU A 196 -18.56 15.93 -15.25
CA LEU A 196 -18.39 17.05 -14.31
C LEU A 196 -16.93 17.49 -14.22
N ALA A 197 -16.65 18.73 -14.63
CA ALA A 197 -15.35 19.38 -14.50
C ALA A 197 -15.27 20.29 -13.27
N PHE A 198 -14.12 20.29 -12.60
CA PHE A 198 -13.80 21.24 -11.54
C PHE A 198 -13.08 22.48 -12.09
N GLY A 199 -13.06 23.58 -11.33
CA GLY A 199 -12.31 24.79 -11.69
C GLY A 199 -10.80 24.60 -11.91
N CYS A 200 -10.24 23.45 -11.54
CA CYS A 200 -8.85 23.06 -11.82
C CYS A 200 -8.66 22.30 -13.14
N GLY A 201 -9.72 22.07 -13.92
CA GLY A 201 -9.71 21.38 -15.22
C GLY A 201 -9.84 19.85 -15.15
N HIS A 202 -9.83 19.25 -13.96
CA HIS A 202 -10.00 17.81 -13.78
C HIS A 202 -11.46 17.37 -13.78
N LEU A 203 -11.73 16.15 -14.26
CA LEU A 203 -13.09 15.63 -14.44
C LEU A 203 -13.40 14.39 -13.60
N THR A 204 -14.65 14.28 -13.19
CA THR A 204 -15.29 13.13 -12.54
C THR A 204 -16.70 12.93 -13.10
N CYS A 205 -17.40 11.86 -12.73
CA CYS A 205 -18.84 11.82 -12.92
C CYS A 205 -19.55 12.74 -11.91
N GLN A 206 -20.78 13.12 -12.23
CA GLN A 206 -21.59 14.01 -11.42
C GLN A 206 -21.85 13.44 -10.01
N ASP A 207 -22.15 12.14 -9.92
CA ASP A 207 -22.47 11.45 -8.66
C ASP A 207 -21.29 11.50 -7.68
N CYS A 208 -20.09 11.20 -8.17
CA CYS A 208 -18.88 11.23 -7.36
C CYS A 208 -18.46 12.67 -7.04
N GLY A 209 -18.53 13.60 -8.00
CA GLY A 209 -18.02 14.96 -7.83
C GLY A 209 -18.95 15.92 -7.04
N ALA A 210 -20.22 15.59 -6.86
CA ALA A 210 -21.19 16.42 -6.14
C ALA A 210 -20.81 16.65 -4.66
N ARG A 211 -20.24 15.63 -4.00
CA ARG A 211 -19.94 15.66 -2.56
C ARG A 211 -18.48 15.97 -2.23
N LEU A 212 -17.63 16.22 -3.23
CA LEU A 212 -16.21 16.48 -3.01
C LEU A 212 -15.99 17.94 -2.64
N SER A 213 -15.28 18.19 -1.54
CA SER A 213 -14.77 19.51 -1.17
C SER A 213 -13.46 19.84 -1.90
N ASN A 214 -12.65 18.83 -2.19
CA ASN A 214 -11.35 18.95 -2.84
C ASN A 214 -11.28 18.04 -4.07
N CYS A 215 -10.57 18.47 -5.11
CA CYS A 215 -10.38 17.67 -6.32
C CYS A 215 -9.64 16.36 -5.98
N PRO A 216 -10.12 15.18 -6.42
CA PRO A 216 -9.48 13.90 -6.11
C PRO A 216 -8.13 13.73 -6.82
N ILE A 217 -7.90 14.49 -7.90
CA ILE A 217 -6.70 14.40 -8.74
C ILE A 217 -5.62 15.39 -8.27
N CYS A 218 -5.96 16.67 -8.10
CA CYS A 218 -4.98 17.71 -7.72
C CYS A 218 -5.15 18.30 -6.31
N ARG A 219 -6.15 17.84 -5.55
CA ARG A 219 -6.45 18.26 -4.16
C ARG A 219 -6.76 19.75 -3.95
N GLN A 220 -6.89 20.54 -5.02
CA GLN A 220 -7.33 21.93 -4.91
C GLN A 220 -8.79 22.02 -4.41
N PRO A 221 -9.12 23.03 -3.59
CA PRO A 221 -10.50 23.28 -3.17
C PRO A 221 -11.41 23.48 -4.38
N ILE A 222 -12.53 22.75 -4.42
CA ILE A 222 -13.49 22.84 -5.52
C ILE A 222 -14.34 24.09 -5.33
N ARG A 223 -13.97 25.16 -6.05
CA ARG A 223 -14.73 26.42 -6.06
C ARG A 223 -15.86 26.42 -7.09
N ASN A 224 -15.63 25.79 -8.24
CA ASN A 224 -16.57 25.73 -9.36
C ASN A 224 -16.76 24.29 -9.83
N ARG A 225 -18.00 23.95 -10.22
CA ARG A 225 -18.39 22.68 -10.85
C ARG A 225 -19.14 22.99 -12.14
N LEU A 226 -18.65 22.47 -13.26
CA LEU A 226 -19.20 22.71 -14.59
C LEU A 226 -19.60 21.36 -15.19
N ARG A 227 -20.86 21.24 -15.63
CA ARG A 227 -21.28 20.05 -16.40
C ARG A 227 -20.69 20.13 -17.80
N VAL A 228 -20.08 19.04 -18.24
CA VAL A 228 -19.51 18.90 -19.56
C VAL A 228 -20.40 17.94 -20.35
N PHE A 229 -20.95 18.41 -21.46
CA PHE A 229 -21.69 17.57 -22.39
C PHE A 229 -20.70 17.12 -23.46
N THR A 230 -20.23 15.88 -23.35
CA THR A 230 -19.51 15.22 -24.45
C THR A 230 -20.55 14.81 -25.50
N GLY A 231 -20.44 15.38 -26.69
CA GLY A 231 -21.23 14.98 -27.86
C GLY A 231 -20.78 13.63 -28.42
#